data_AF-A0AAD8U5P2-F1
#
_entry.id   AF-A0AAD8U5P2-F1
#
_cell.length_a   1.000
_cell.length_b   1.000
_cell.length_c   1.000
_cell.angle_alpha   90.00
_cell.angle_beta   90.00
_cell.angle_gamma   90.00
#
_symmetry.space_group_name_H-M   'P 1'
#
loop_
_entity.id
_entity.type
_entity.pdbx_description
1 polymer ?
#
loop_
_entity_poly.entity_id
_entity_poly.type
_entity_poly.pdbx_seq_one_letter_code
_entity_poly.pdbx_strand_id
1 'polypeptide(L)'
;MVSFGLMQLPSVGFNYLIDAYQHLAGDCFVMVTIMRAIIAFAWTFFVAHWVEEKGTSEPFGIFGMLMGIFSLLTIPLWLFGKRMRIATTKLVEA
;
A
#
# COMPACT_ATOMS: atom_id res chain seq x y z
N MET A 1 -12.77 4.11 -15.54
CA MET A 1 -12.54 4.92 -14.31
C MET A 1 -11.68 4.17 -13.28
N VAL A 2 -12.01 2.91 -12.93
CA VAL A 2 -11.22 2.09 -11.97
C VAL A 2 -9.76 1.86 -12.42
N SER A 3 -9.52 1.56 -13.70
CA SER A 3 -8.15 1.32 -14.21
C SER A 3 -7.22 2.52 -14.09
N PHE A 4 -7.76 3.75 -14.15
CA PHE A 4 -6.99 4.96 -13.98
C PHE A 4 -6.49 5.09 -12.53
N GLY A 5 -7.36 4.87 -11.55
CA GLY A 5 -6.98 4.92 -10.13
C GLY A 5 -5.90 3.89 -9.79
N LEU A 6 -6.07 2.65 -10.26
CA LEU A 6 -5.12 1.57 -10.01
C LEU A 6 -3.71 1.84 -10.60
N MET A 7 -3.62 2.56 -11.71
CA MET A 7 -2.33 2.92 -12.31
C MET A 7 -1.69 4.16 -11.66
N GLN A 8 -2.49 5.16 -11.28
CA GLN A 8 -1.97 6.42 -10.75
C GLN A 8 -1.52 6.33 -9.28
N LEU A 9 -2.26 5.60 -8.45
CA LEU A 9 -1.96 5.44 -7.01
C LEU A 9 -0.50 5.02 -6.73
N PRO A 10 0.02 3.92 -7.32
CA PRO A 10 1.41 3.53 -7.09
C PRO A 10 2.40 4.56 -7.64
N SER A 11 2.12 5.19 -8.80
CA SER A 11 3.02 6.18 -9.39
C SER A 11 3.22 7.42 -8.50
N VAL A 12 2.13 7.92 -7.90
CA VAL A 12 2.18 9.03 -6.93
C VAL A 12 2.87 8.60 -5.64
N GLY A 13 2.59 7.40 -5.13
CA GLY A 13 3.23 6.85 -3.93
C GLY A 13 4.75 6.69 -4.07
N PHE A 14 5.21 6.16 -5.21
CA PHE A 14 6.63 6.03 -5.50
C PHE A 14 7.32 7.39 -5.62
N ASN A 15 6.71 8.36 -6.32
CA ASN A 15 7.26 9.72 -6.39
C ASN A 15 7.39 10.35 -5.00
N TYR A 16 6.36 10.22 -4.15
CA TYR A 16 6.40 10.73 -2.79
C TYR A 16 7.51 10.08 -1.96
N LEU A 17 7.70 8.76 -2.09
CA LEU A 17 8.73 8.02 -1.38
C LEU A 17 10.14 8.45 -1.80
N ILE A 18 10.35 8.64 -3.12
CA ILE A 18 11.63 9.10 -3.68
C ILE A 18 11.93 10.54 -3.23
N ASP A 19 10.93 11.43 -3.28
CA ASP A 19 11.10 12.83 -2.87
C ASP A 19 11.33 12.97 -1.36
N ALA A 20 10.72 12.09 -0.55
CA ALA A 20 10.93 12.07 0.90
C ALA A 20 12.28 11.46 1.32
N TYR A 21 12.81 10.47 0.57
CA TYR A 21 14.01 9.71 0.93
C TYR A 21 14.99 9.57 -0.25
N GLN A 22 15.45 10.69 -0.80
CA GLN A 22 16.29 10.69 -2.00
C GLN A 22 17.57 9.83 -1.87
N HIS A 23 18.21 9.79 -0.69
CA HIS A 23 19.43 8.99 -0.46
C HIS A 23 19.16 7.48 -0.38
N LEU A 24 17.95 7.06 0.06
CA LEU A 24 17.57 5.66 0.26
C LEU A 24 16.54 5.17 -0.76
N ALA A 25 16.32 5.94 -1.84
CA ALA A 25 15.28 5.70 -2.82
C ALA A 25 15.35 4.29 -3.43
N GLY A 26 16.56 3.77 -3.65
CA GLY A 26 16.79 2.40 -4.14
C GLY A 26 16.28 1.33 -3.18
N ASP A 27 16.69 1.39 -1.91
CA ASP A 27 16.29 0.43 -0.88
C ASP A 27 14.79 0.49 -0.60
N CYS A 28 14.23 1.70 -0.58
CA CYS A 28 12.79 1.93 -0.47
C CYS A 28 12.02 1.25 -1.60
N PHE A 29 12.49 1.35 -2.85
CA PHE A 29 11.85 0.71 -4.00
C PHE A 29 11.90 -0.83 -3.92
N VAL A 30 13.05 -1.38 -3.50
CA VAL A 30 13.21 -2.82 -3.28
C VAL A 30 12.23 -3.32 -2.22
N MET A 31 12.12 -2.61 -1.08
CA MET A 31 11.17 -2.98 -0.02
C MET A 31 9.72 -2.98 -0.47
N VAL A 32 9.28 -1.97 -1.23
CA VAL A 32 7.91 -1.92 -1.76
C VAL A 32 7.67 -3.08 -2.73
N THR A 33 8.65 -3.41 -3.56
CA THR A 33 8.55 -4.53 -4.51
C THR A 33 8.45 -5.88 -3.79
N ILE A 34 9.24 -6.09 -2.74
CA ILE A 34 9.19 -7.29 -1.90
C ILE A 34 7.82 -7.39 -1.21
N MET A 35 7.34 -6.30 -0.60
CA MET A 35 6.03 -6.30 0.05
C MET A 35 4.91 -6.64 -0.93
N ARG A 36 4.96 -6.10 -2.15
CA ARG A 36 4.01 -6.43 -3.22
C ARG A 36 4.04 -7.91 -3.56
N ALA A 37 5.22 -8.51 -3.66
CA ALA A 37 5.38 -9.93 -3.94
C ALA A 37 4.85 -10.82 -2.80
N ILE A 38 5.11 -10.46 -1.55
CA ILE A 38 4.60 -11.18 -0.37
C ILE A 38 3.07 -11.16 -0.35
N ILE A 39 2.46 -9.99 -0.58
CA ILE A 39 0.99 -9.87 -0.61
C ILE A 39 0.40 -10.71 -1.75
N ALA A 40 1.00 -10.65 -2.95
CA ALA A 40 0.55 -11.46 -4.09
C ALA A 40 0.69 -12.97 -3.83
N PHE A 41 1.76 -13.38 -3.16
CA PHE A 41 1.96 -14.76 -2.74
C PHE A 41 0.88 -15.18 -1.74
N ALA A 42 0.71 -14.43 -0.66
CA ALA A 42 -0.31 -14.70 0.35
C ALA A 42 -1.72 -14.79 -0.26
N TRP A 43 -2.03 -13.89 -1.20
CA TRP A 43 -3.29 -13.91 -1.94
C TRP A 43 -3.51 -15.22 -2.69
N THR A 44 -2.48 -15.73 -3.37
CA THR A 44 -2.58 -16.93 -4.19
C THR A 44 -2.95 -18.17 -3.37
N PHE A 45 -2.38 -18.32 -2.17
CA PHE A 45 -2.66 -19.47 -1.30
C PHE A 45 -3.93 -19.28 -0.48
N PHE A 46 -4.19 -18.07 0.03
CA PHE A 46 -5.29 -17.82 0.94
C PHE A 46 -6.63 -17.75 0.20
N VAL A 47 -6.68 -17.08 -0.95
CA VAL A 47 -7.95 -16.84 -1.65
C VAL A 47 -8.50 -18.12 -2.27
N ALA A 48 -7.65 -18.99 -2.80
CA ALA A 48 -8.11 -20.27 -3.37
C ALA A 48 -8.81 -21.13 -2.32
N HIS A 49 -8.17 -21.33 -1.16
CA HIS A 49 -8.73 -22.13 -0.07
C HIS A 49 -9.99 -21.48 0.53
N TRP A 50 -9.98 -20.16 0.69
CA TRP A 50 -11.11 -19.44 1.30
C TRP A 50 -12.36 -19.45 0.41
N VAL A 51 -12.19 -19.40 -0.90
CA VAL A 51 -13.29 -19.52 -1.88
C VAL A 51 -13.89 -20.92 -1.88
N GLU A 52 -13.09 -21.96 -1.68
CA GLU A 52 -13.59 -23.35 -1.58
C GLU A 52 -14.42 -23.58 -0.30
N GLU A 53 -13.99 -23.06 0.84
CA GLU A 53 -14.67 -23.30 2.12
C GLU A 53 -15.94 -22.45 2.31
N LYS A 54 -15.92 -21.19 1.87
CA LYS A 54 -16.98 -20.20 2.20
C LYS A 54 -17.66 -19.56 0.99
N GLY A 55 -17.27 -19.96 -0.22
CA GLY A 55 -17.79 -19.39 -1.46
C GLY A 55 -17.19 -18.03 -1.81
N THR A 56 -17.44 -17.58 -3.04
CA THR A 56 -16.82 -16.36 -3.61
C THR A 56 -17.32 -15.05 -3.00
N SER A 57 -18.44 -15.05 -2.27
CA SER A 57 -19.13 -13.83 -1.85
C SER A 57 -18.51 -13.17 -0.60
N GLU A 58 -18.10 -13.94 0.40
CA GLU A 58 -17.49 -13.39 1.62
C GLU A 58 -16.09 -12.80 1.38
N PRO A 59 -15.16 -13.47 0.65
CA PRO A 59 -13.82 -12.93 0.41
C PRO A 59 -13.87 -11.61 -0.35
N PHE A 60 -14.68 -11.52 -1.42
CA PHE A 60 -14.82 -10.30 -2.21
C PHE A 60 -15.36 -9.12 -1.38
N GLY A 61 -16.33 -9.38 -0.49
CA GLY A 61 -16.86 -8.35 0.41
C GLY A 61 -15.81 -7.83 1.38
N ILE A 62 -15.03 -8.72 1.99
CA ILE A 62 -13.98 -8.36 2.95
C ILE A 62 -12.84 -7.60 2.25
N PHE A 63 -12.38 -8.06 1.08
CA PHE A 63 -11.35 -7.33 0.32
C PHE A 63 -11.84 -5.95 -0.14
N GLY A 64 -13.09 -5.84 -0.57
CA GLY A 64 -13.70 -4.54 -0.91
C GLY A 64 -13.75 -3.59 0.29
N MET A 65 -14.14 -4.08 1.46
CA MET A 65 -14.13 -3.30 2.70
C MET A 65 -12.72 -2.87 3.09
N LEU A 66 -11.75 -3.77 3.00
CA LEU A 66 -10.35 -3.50 3.32
C LEU A 66 -9.77 -2.42 2.39
N MET A 67 -10.03 -2.50 1.08
CA MET A 67 -9.64 -1.45 0.13
C MET A 67 -10.31 -0.10 0.45
N GLY A 68 -11.57 -0.11 0.86
CA GLY A 68 -12.29 1.09 1.31
C GLY A 68 -11.66 1.73 2.54
N ILE A 69 -11.30 0.93 3.55
CA ILE A 69 -10.65 1.40 4.77
C ILE A 69 -9.27 2.01 4.45
N PHE A 70 -8.43 1.33 3.66
CA PHE A 70 -7.12 1.89 3.28
C PHE A 70 -7.25 3.17 2.45
N SER A 71 -8.28 3.27 1.61
CA SER A 71 -8.57 4.51 0.86
C SER A 71 -8.97 5.65 1.79
N LEU A 72 -9.77 5.38 2.82
CA LEU A 72 -10.10 6.38 3.86
C LEU A 72 -8.87 6.79 4.68
N LEU A 73 -7.97 5.85 4.97
CA LEU A 73 -6.73 6.09 5.71
C LEU A 73 -5.72 6.95 4.93
N THR A 74 -5.90 7.08 3.61
CA THR A 74 -5.14 8.01 2.76
C THR A 74 -5.48 9.49 3.05
N ILE A 75 -6.71 9.78 3.50
CA ILE A 75 -7.16 11.16 3.80
C ILE A 75 -6.42 11.75 5.02
N PRO A 76 -6.29 11.04 6.16
CA PRO A 76 -5.44 11.46 7.28
C PRO A 76 -3.97 11.64 6.90
N LEU A 77 -3.41 10.75 6.08
CA LEU A 77 -2.03 10.83 5.62
C LEU A 77 -1.77 12.12 4.83
N TRP A 78 -2.74 12.57 4.05
CA TRP A 78 -2.66 13.82 3.31
C TRP A 78 -2.75 15.07 4.20
N LEU A 79 -3.63 15.05 5.21
CA LEU A 79 -3.80 16.17 6.17
C LEU A 79 -2.65 16.26 7.19
N PHE A 80 -2.10 15.13 7.65
CA PHE A 80 -1.04 15.07 8.67
C PHE A 80 0.37 14.87 8.11
N GLY A 81 0.53 14.81 6.78
CA GLY A 81 1.82 14.57 6.12
C GLY A 81 2.94 15.51 6.58
N LYS A 82 2.61 16.77 6.90
CA LYS A 82 3.58 17.76 7.41
C LYS A 82 4.14 17.40 8.79
N ARG A 83 3.37 16.74 9.66
CA ARG A 83 3.81 16.33 11.01
C ARG A 83 4.55 15.01 11.02
N MET A 84 4.17 14.07 10.16
CA MET A 84 4.89 12.81 10.00
C MET A 84 6.29 13.03 9.42
N ARG A 85 6.45 13.95 8.43
CA ARG A 85 7.77 14.26 7.86
C ARG A 85 8.76 14.75 8.92
N ILE A 86 8.32 15.61 9.84
CA ILE A 86 9.15 16.15 10.93
C ILE A 86 9.52 15.06 11.96
N ALA A 87 8.64 14.09 12.17
CA ALA A 87 8.90 12.98 13.09
C ALA A 87 9.90 11.97 12.52
N THR A 88 9.84 11.68 11.21
CA THR A 88 10.70 10.67 10.59
C THR A 88 12.09 11.21 10.21
N THR A 89 12.29 12.53 10.08
CA THR A 89 13.64 13.13 9.89
C THR A 89 14.65 12.64 10.93
N LYS A 90 14.23 12.49 12.20
CA LYS A 90 15.12 12.04 13.28
C LYS A 90 15.58 10.58 13.18
N LEU A 91 14.88 9.74 12.40
CA LEU A 91 15.19 8.31 12.24
C LEU A 91 16.03 8.01 10.98
N VAL A 92 16.14 8.97 10.06
CA VAL A 92 16.83 8.79 8.78
C VAL A 92 18.20 9.47 8.74
N GLU A 93 18.45 10.46 9.61
CA GLU A 93 19.76 11.11 9.78
C GLU A 93 20.61 10.51 10.92
N ALA A 94 20.16 9.42 11.56
CA ALA A 94 20.89 8.70 12.60
C ALA A 94 21.55 7.43 12.04
#